data_AF-A0A9N9AXS9-F1
#
_entry.id   AF-A0A9N9AXS9-F1
#
_cell.length_a   1.000
_cell.length_b   1.000
_cell.length_c   1.000
_cell.angle_alpha   90.00
_cell.angle_beta   90.00
_cell.angle_gamma   90.00
#
_symmetry.space_group_name_H-M   'P 1'
#
loop_
_entity.id
_entity.type
_entity.pdbx_description
1 polymer ?
#
loop_
_entity_poly.entity_id
_entity_poly.type
_entity_poly.pdbx_seq_one_letter_code
_entity_poly.pdbx_strand_id
1 'polypeptide(L)'
;MGGTRKFPYPKDVWSPAGGWWPNPYKWKSNTLIVAGGLVVFAAVTWKISADREWRHSPPNRWIPSMLWSKQFKEGEYKDLKFSEDE
;
A
#
# COMPACT_ATOMS: atom_id res chain seq x y z
N MET A 1 13.70 -5.21 20.27
CA MET A 1 15.10 -5.42 19.83
C MET A 1 16.00 -4.46 20.60
N GLY A 2 17.15 -4.95 21.09
CA GLY A 2 18.12 -4.15 21.84
C GLY A 2 19.05 -5.04 22.66
N GLY A 3 19.98 -5.73 22.00
CA GLY A 3 20.94 -6.66 22.64
C GLY A 3 22.23 -6.00 23.13
N THR A 4 22.43 -4.71 22.83
CA THR A 4 23.64 -3.97 23.20
C THR A 4 23.40 -3.12 24.44
N ARG A 5 24.36 -3.12 25.38
CA ARG A 5 24.31 -2.31 26.60
C ARG A 5 24.29 -0.82 26.22
N LYS A 6 23.35 -0.06 26.77
CA LYS A 6 23.25 1.38 26.55
C LYS A 6 24.46 2.09 27.18
N PHE A 7 25.05 3.04 26.47
CA PHE A 7 26.14 3.89 26.95
C PHE A 7 25.65 5.36 27.08
N PRO A 8 26.38 6.24 27.79
CA PRO A 8 26.02 7.66 27.90
C PRO A 8 25.95 8.32 26.52
N TYR A 9 24.91 9.11 26.28
CA TYR A 9 24.68 9.84 25.03
C TYR A 9 24.08 11.21 25.31
N PRO A 10 24.30 12.22 24.44
CA PRO A 10 23.74 13.56 24.63
C PRO A 10 22.21 13.53 24.47
N LYS A 11 21.48 14.07 25.46
CA LYS A 11 20.00 14.07 25.47
C LYS A 11 19.38 15.19 24.66
N ASP A 12 20.13 16.26 24.44
CA ASP A 12 19.64 17.49 23.82
C ASP A 12 19.80 17.48 22.28
N VAL A 13 20.42 16.44 21.73
CA VAL A 13 20.59 16.28 20.29
C VAL A 13 19.33 15.67 19.68
N TRP A 14 18.72 16.39 18.75
CA TRP A 14 17.54 15.94 18.01
C TRP A 14 17.89 15.58 16.56
N SER A 15 17.23 14.55 16.03
CA SER A 15 17.31 14.13 14.63
C SER A 15 15.93 13.63 14.18
N PRO A 16 15.56 13.86 12.91
CA PRO A 16 14.26 13.45 12.39
C PRO A 16 14.05 11.93 12.40
N ALA A 17 15.11 11.14 12.26
CA ALA A 17 15.03 9.67 12.31
C ALA A 17 14.99 9.12 13.75
N GLY A 18 15.14 9.98 14.76
CA GLY A 18 15.39 9.61 16.15
C GLY A 18 16.88 9.68 16.52
N GLY A 19 17.19 9.26 17.75
CA GLY A 19 18.55 9.30 18.32
C GLY A 19 19.03 7.94 18.81
N TRP A 20 19.71 7.91 19.94
CA TRP A 20 20.23 6.69 20.54
C TRP A 20 19.15 5.87 21.25
N TRP A 21 18.84 4.69 20.71
CA TRP A 21 17.80 3.75 21.19
C TRP A 21 16.45 4.43 21.46
N PRO A 22 15.81 5.02 20.43
CA PRO A 22 14.56 5.72 20.61
C PRO A 22 13.47 4.71 21.00
N ASN A 23 12.85 4.92 22.16
CA ASN A 23 11.67 4.16 22.60
C ASN A 23 10.61 5.15 23.14
N PRO A 24 9.97 5.93 22.26
CA PRO A 24 8.97 6.89 22.69
C PRO A 24 7.74 6.16 23.23
N TYR A 25 7.18 6.68 24.32
CA TYR A 25 6.03 6.06 25.01
C TYR A 25 4.81 5.83 24.09
N LYS A 26 4.63 6.69 23.07
CA LYS A 26 3.48 6.66 22.15
C LYS A 26 3.79 6.04 20.77
N TRP A 27 4.84 5.22 20.64
CA TRP A 27 5.23 4.66 19.33
C TRP A 27 4.07 3.93 18.63
N LYS A 28 3.25 3.16 19.37
CA LYS A 28 2.12 2.40 18.81
C LYS A 28 1.08 3.30 18.14
N SER A 29 0.62 4.33 18.85
CA SER A 29 -0.39 5.26 18.35
C SER A 29 0.15 6.05 17.15
N ASN A 30 1.40 6.51 17.20
CA ASN A 30 2.00 7.24 16.10
C ASN A 30 2.14 6.36 14.84
N THR A 31 2.59 5.11 15.00
CA THR A 31 2.65 4.15 13.89
C THR A 31 1.26 3.87 13.31
N LEU A 32 0.24 3.72 14.18
CA LEU A 32 -1.14 3.49 13.73
C LEU A 32 -1.66 4.66 12.88
N ILE A 33 -1.42 5.91 13.30
CA ILE A 33 -1.84 7.11 12.56
C ILE A 33 -1.19 7.14 11.18
N VAL A 34 0.14 6.92 11.11
CA VAL A 34 0.87 6.93 9.84
C VAL A 34 0.40 5.79 8.93
N ALA A 35 0.26 4.58 9.46
CA ALA A 35 -0.24 3.43 8.71
C ALA A 35 -1.67 3.67 8.19
N GLY A 36 -2.56 4.22 9.03
CA GLY A 36 -3.92 4.59 8.62
C GLY A 36 -3.93 5.63 7.50
N GLY A 37 -3.08 6.66 7.60
CA GLY A 37 -2.90 7.66 6.55
C GLY A 37 -2.43 7.07 5.23
N LEU A 38 -1.47 6.15 5.27
CA LEU A 38 -0.97 5.45 4.08
C LEU A 38 -2.06 4.60 3.41
N VAL A 39 -2.87 3.87 4.20
CA VAL A 39 -3.98 3.07 3.67
C VAL A 39 -5.03 3.94 2.99
N VAL A 40 -5.42 5.06 3.61
CA VAL A 40 -6.38 5.99 3.01
C VAL A 40 -5.82 6.57 1.70
N PHE A 41 -4.57 7.01 1.72
CA PHE A 41 -3.93 7.59 0.54
C PHE A 41 -3.82 6.56 -0.61
N ALA A 42 -3.41 5.33 -0.29
CA ALA A 42 -3.33 4.24 -1.26
C ALA A 42 -4.71 3.90 -1.84
N ALA A 43 -5.75 3.83 -1.00
CA ALA A 43 -7.12 3.54 -1.44
C ALA A 43 -7.67 4.62 -2.38
N VAL A 44 -7.46 5.90 -2.06
CA VAL A 44 -7.89 7.02 -2.93
C VAL A 44 -7.13 6.99 -4.25
N THR A 45 -5.81 6.83 -4.21
CA THR A 45 -4.97 6.76 -5.41
C THR A 45 -5.37 5.57 -6.28
N TRP A 46 -5.61 4.40 -5.68
CA TRP A 46 -6.07 3.20 -6.38
C TRP A 46 -7.44 3.42 -7.04
N LYS A 47 -8.40 3.99 -6.32
CA LYS A 47 -9.74 4.30 -6.85
C LYS A 47 -9.64 5.21 -8.07
N ILE A 48 -8.85 6.28 -7.96
CA ILE A 48 -8.59 7.21 -9.06
C ILE A 48 -7.92 6.52 -10.26
N SER A 49 -6.93 5.67 -9.98
CA SER A 49 -6.22 4.91 -11.02
C SER A 49 -7.17 3.96 -11.76
N ALA A 50 -7.97 3.19 -11.01
CA ALA A 50 -8.92 2.23 -11.56
C ALA A 50 -10.01 2.89 -12.42
N ASP A 51 -10.50 4.07 -12.00
CA ASP A 51 -11.50 4.83 -12.77
C ASP A 51 -10.95 5.39 -14.09
N ARG A 52 -9.63 5.67 -14.14
CA ARG A 52 -8.94 6.20 -15.33
C ARG A 52 -8.33 5.14 -16.23
N GLU A 53 -8.30 3.90 -15.76
CA GLU A 53 -7.74 2.78 -16.51
C GLU A 53 -8.61 2.45 -17.72
N TRP A 54 -8.02 2.49 -18.91
CA TRP A 54 -8.66 2.10 -20.16
C TRP A 54 -7.77 1.09 -20.89
N ARG A 55 -8.34 -0.03 -21.34
CA ARG A 55 -7.65 -1.04 -22.14
C ARG A 55 -8.15 -1.00 -23.58
N HIS A 56 -7.22 -0.97 -24.51
CA HIS A 56 -7.53 -1.07 -25.93
C HIS A 56 -7.67 -2.53 -26.40
N SER A 57 -7.23 -3.50 -25.61
CA SER A 57 -7.28 -4.92 -25.96
C SER A 57 -7.67 -5.76 -24.74
N PRO A 58 -8.44 -6.83 -24.95
CA PRO A 58 -8.77 -7.76 -23.89
C PRO A 58 -7.51 -8.50 -23.41
N PRO A 59 -7.46 -8.86 -22.13
CA PRO A 59 -6.43 -9.74 -21.58
C PRO A 59 -6.60 -11.17 -22.12
N ASN A 60 -5.49 -11.91 -22.19
CA ASN A 60 -5.46 -13.29 -22.67
C ASN A 60 -5.57 -14.35 -21.54
N ARG A 61 -5.45 -13.94 -20.28
CA ARG A 61 -5.54 -14.80 -19.09
C ARG A 61 -6.21 -14.04 -17.96
N TRP A 62 -6.64 -14.73 -16.91
CA TRP A 62 -7.17 -14.07 -15.71
C TRP A 62 -6.09 -13.25 -14.99
N ILE A 63 -6.44 -12.03 -14.57
CA ILE A 63 -5.57 -11.07 -13.91
C ILE A 63 -6.40 -10.38 -12.82
N PRO A 64 -5.84 -10.12 -11.62
CA PRO A 64 -6.60 -9.52 -10.52
C PRO A 64 -7.31 -8.21 -10.85
N SER A 65 -6.74 -7.39 -11.74
CA SER A 65 -7.31 -6.08 -12.09
C SER A 65 -8.66 -6.12 -12.78
N MET A 66 -9.06 -7.28 -13.31
CA MET A 66 -10.41 -7.50 -13.82
C MET A 66 -11.50 -7.30 -12.76
N LEU A 67 -11.18 -7.52 -11.46
CA LEU A 67 -12.13 -7.37 -10.36
C LEU A 67 -12.59 -5.92 -10.15
N TRP A 68 -11.75 -4.93 -10.50
CA TRP A 68 -12.04 -3.52 -10.24
C TRP A 68 -12.12 -2.65 -11.48
N SER A 69 -11.58 -3.10 -12.61
CA SER A 69 -11.53 -2.35 -13.86
C SER A 69 -12.91 -2.04 -14.44
N LYS A 70 -13.08 -0.81 -14.93
CA LYS A 70 -14.34 -0.28 -15.45
C LYS A 70 -14.92 -1.14 -16.59
N GLN A 71 -14.13 -1.47 -17.60
CA GLN A 71 -14.57 -2.20 -18.79
C GLN A 71 -15.12 -3.61 -18.48
N PHE A 72 -14.59 -4.26 -17.44
CA PHE A 72 -15.09 -5.56 -16.98
C PHE A 72 -16.39 -5.43 -16.20
N LYS A 73 -16.54 -4.36 -15.40
CA LYS A 73 -17.77 -4.06 -14.66
C LYS A 73 -18.92 -3.64 -15.58
N GLU A 74 -18.63 -2.82 -16.59
CA GLU A 74 -19.61 -2.35 -17.57
C GLU A 74 -20.02 -3.45 -18.56
N GLY A 75 -19.19 -4.50 -18.66
CA GLY A 75 -19.53 -5.71 -19.37
C GLY A 75 -19.12 -5.72 -20.84
N GLU A 76 -18.19 -4.85 -21.25
CA GLU A 76 -17.59 -4.87 -22.59
C GLU A 76 -16.93 -6.22 -22.91
N TYR A 77 -16.50 -6.94 -21.86
CA TYR A 77 -15.78 -8.20 -21.95
C TYR A 77 -16.53 -9.40 -21.34
N LYS A 78 -17.87 -9.36 -21.29
CA LYS A 78 -18.71 -10.43 -20.70
C LYS A 78 -18.50 -11.81 -21.32
N ASP A 79 -18.19 -11.84 -22.62
CA ASP A 79 -18.05 -13.09 -23.38
C ASP A 79 -16.61 -13.63 -23.39
N LEU A 80 -15.66 -12.96 -22.73
CA LEU A 80 -14.30 -13.48 -22.60
C LEU A 80 -14.31 -14.75 -21.74
N LYS A 81 -13.94 -15.87 -22.36
CA LYS A 81 -13.66 -17.13 -21.68
C LYS A 81 -12.16 -17.36 -21.70
N PHE A 82 -11.57 -17.50 -20.52
CA PHE A 82 -10.20 -17.97 -20.40
C PHE A 82 -10.24 -19.50 -20.42
N SER A 83 -9.49 -20.13 -21.32
CA SER A 83 -9.22 -21.56 -21.21
C SER A 83 -8.33 -21.80 -19.99
N GLU A 84 -8.58 -22.88 -19.25
CA GLU A 84 -7.72 -23.32 -18.14
C GLU A 84 -6.42 -23.97 -18.65
N ASP A 85 -6.28 -24.11 -19.97
CA ASP A 85 -5.17 -24.74 -20.65
C ASP A 85 -4.14 -23.69 -21.13
N GLU A 86 -3.20 -23.33 -20.24
CA GLU A 86 -1.77 -23.01 -20.51
C GLU A 86 -1.01 -22.70 -19.21
#